data_AF-A0A0N5CWY2-F1
#
_entry.id   AF-A0A0N5CWY2-F1
#
_cell.length_a   1.000
_cell.length_b   1.000
_cell.length_c   1.000
_cell.angle_alpha   90.00
_cell.angle_beta   90.00
_cell.angle_gamma   90.00
#
_symmetry.space_group_name_H-M   'P 1'
#
loop_
_entity.id
_entity.type
_entity.pdbx_description
1 polymer ?
#
loop_
_entity_poly.entity_id
_entity_poly.type
_entity_poly.pdbx_seq_one_letter_code
_entity_poly.pdbx_strand_id
1 'polypeptide(L)'
;MVTKNILPEYFDVVILGTGLPECIIAAACARSGLSVLHLDRNDYYGGLWASFNLQQIHHWLENESKEGGEIYDSSSFLQDGEKFVAASCRSFVEKIRYDFDNWKADELDLRLQNIDFQWRKFSLDLLPKILLSRGNMVKLLCDSSVARYCEFKSVDRFLCFSSQEDLSPLLVVPCSRGEIFRSDILSTLDKRRIMRFLQNCIKWRKNDNETNFWEEYTEKPFGTFIESFGITGRVKSIITDTLGILHSSANTREGLEAVCEFMESVGRYADSPFLWTLFGSGELPQGFARLCALFGGIYCLNRSVEGFIISNKRIEAVLTEGQRINCKHVITNRTYLPEQYLSSMSQKRINRTILISDQSILPDPEKEHISLLNLVSFENDASPYLLEVGYEGCAAPKGKYITHITARSQCDSYTILNPIVERLFEVAGNVFSFEKEISTVFTDQKPQIMWSLYFDVAEPLLMLEGIPINMGIVPCVDEHLNYDLVVCEVRLFKAKKIFKEFWPDYDFLPPSLSGDDDDELEKQIDIENFEENDYSSSSRIFEQT
;
A
#
# COMPACT_ATOMS: atom_id res chain seq x y z
N MET A 1 -1.43 -34.27 -21.07
CA MET A 1 -2.76 -34.20 -20.44
C MET A 1 -2.53 -33.90 -18.98
N VAL A 2 -2.42 -32.61 -18.63
CA VAL A 2 -2.35 -32.17 -17.24
C VAL A 2 -3.76 -32.37 -16.68
N THR A 3 -3.89 -33.17 -15.64
CA THR A 3 -5.13 -33.30 -14.86
C THR A 3 -5.55 -31.90 -14.44
N LYS A 4 -6.68 -31.40 -14.95
CA LYS A 4 -7.35 -30.24 -14.33
C LYS A 4 -7.58 -30.63 -12.88
N ASN A 5 -6.84 -30.05 -11.94
CA ASN A 5 -7.06 -30.26 -10.52
C ASN A 5 -8.49 -29.80 -10.22
N ILE A 6 -9.38 -30.76 -10.00
CA ILE A 6 -10.79 -30.51 -9.69
C ILE A 6 -10.81 -29.96 -8.26
N LEU A 7 -11.27 -28.71 -8.09
CA LEU A 7 -11.43 -28.14 -6.75
C LEU A 7 -12.49 -28.93 -5.97
N PRO A 8 -12.38 -28.99 -4.62
CA PRO A 8 -13.48 -29.43 -3.77
C PRO A 8 -14.78 -28.68 -4.10
N GLU A 9 -15.92 -29.39 -4.04
CA GLU A 9 -17.23 -28.80 -4.33
C GLU A 9 -17.76 -27.90 -3.20
N TYR A 10 -17.12 -27.91 -2.03
CA TYR A 10 -17.59 -27.22 -0.84
C TYR A 10 -16.46 -26.60 -0.03
N PHE A 11 -16.68 -25.35 0.43
CA PHE A 11 -15.83 -24.66 1.38
C PHE A 11 -16.66 -23.93 2.44
N ASP A 12 -16.11 -23.70 3.63
CA ASP A 12 -16.74 -22.83 4.62
C ASP A 12 -16.73 -21.37 4.13
N VAL A 13 -15.63 -20.94 3.51
CA VAL A 13 -15.43 -19.56 3.04
C VAL A 13 -14.79 -19.55 1.66
N VAL A 14 -15.39 -18.81 0.72
CA VAL A 14 -14.75 -18.44 -0.55
C VAL A 14 -14.35 -16.97 -0.49
N ILE A 15 -13.10 -16.67 -0.83
CA ILE A 15 -12.52 -15.33 -0.80
C ILE A 15 -12.12 -14.93 -2.21
N LEU A 16 -12.54 -13.75 -2.65
CA LEU A 16 -12.33 -13.24 -4.01
C LEU A 16 -11.43 -11.99 -4.00
N GLY A 17 -10.29 -12.11 -4.68
CA GLY A 17 -9.22 -11.12 -4.72
C GLY A 17 -8.22 -11.34 -3.60
N THR A 18 -6.94 -11.21 -3.91
CA THR A 18 -5.81 -11.42 -2.98
C THR A 18 -5.23 -10.11 -2.46
N GLY A 19 -6.07 -9.08 -2.31
CA GLY A 19 -5.67 -7.84 -1.65
C GLY A 19 -5.28 -8.06 -0.19
N LEU A 20 -4.63 -7.07 0.42
CA LEU A 20 -4.17 -7.20 1.79
C LEU A 20 -5.30 -7.53 2.79
N PRO A 21 -6.46 -6.83 2.79
CA PRO A 21 -7.57 -7.18 3.68
C PRO A 21 -8.08 -8.62 3.48
N GLU A 22 -8.18 -9.07 2.24
CA GLU A 22 -8.63 -10.41 1.85
C GLU A 22 -7.68 -11.48 2.38
N CYS A 23 -6.38 -11.31 2.16
CA CYS A 23 -5.36 -12.24 2.67
C CYS A 23 -5.33 -12.30 4.20
N ILE A 24 -5.48 -11.16 4.89
CA ILE A 24 -5.56 -11.12 6.35
C ILE A 24 -6.75 -11.93 6.86
N ILE A 25 -7.94 -11.75 6.27
CA ILE A 25 -9.13 -12.51 6.68
C ILE A 25 -9.01 -13.99 6.30
N ALA A 26 -8.46 -14.29 5.12
CA ALA A 26 -8.21 -15.66 4.69
C ALA A 26 -7.36 -16.42 5.72
N ALA A 27 -6.26 -15.80 6.16
CA ALA A 27 -5.41 -16.34 7.20
C ALA A 27 -6.16 -16.50 8.53
N ALA A 28 -7.00 -15.52 8.92
CA ALA A 28 -7.80 -15.61 10.13
C ALA A 28 -8.79 -16.80 10.10
N CYS A 29 -9.46 -17.00 8.96
CA CYS A 29 -10.40 -18.10 8.74
C CYS A 29 -9.70 -19.46 8.75
N ALA A 30 -8.62 -19.62 7.98
CA ALA A 30 -7.86 -20.88 7.93
C ALA A 30 -7.28 -21.24 9.30
N ARG A 31 -6.68 -20.26 10.01
CA ARG A 31 -6.14 -20.45 11.36
C ARG A 31 -7.21 -20.79 12.40
N SER A 32 -8.46 -20.47 12.12
CA SER A 32 -9.63 -20.84 12.92
C SER A 32 -10.18 -22.24 12.58
N GLY A 33 -9.54 -22.97 11.66
CA GLY A 33 -9.92 -24.31 11.21
C GLY A 33 -11.04 -24.33 10.15
N LEU A 34 -11.36 -23.19 9.54
CA LEU A 34 -12.34 -23.13 8.45
C LEU A 34 -11.69 -23.53 7.13
N SER A 35 -12.41 -24.26 6.28
CA SER A 35 -11.95 -24.53 4.91
C SER A 35 -12.09 -23.26 4.04
N VAL A 36 -10.97 -22.81 3.49
CA VAL A 36 -10.88 -21.56 2.71
C VAL A 36 -10.50 -21.86 1.26
N LEU A 37 -11.27 -21.32 0.32
CA LEU A 37 -10.87 -21.20 -1.08
C LEU A 37 -10.63 -19.72 -1.39
N HIS A 38 -9.43 -19.38 -1.85
CA HIS A 38 -9.03 -18.02 -2.16
C HIS A 38 -8.72 -17.90 -3.65
N LEU A 39 -9.58 -17.19 -4.38
CA LEU A 39 -9.53 -17.02 -5.83
C LEU A 39 -9.04 -15.62 -6.20
N ASP A 40 -8.19 -15.53 -7.21
CA ASP A 40 -7.91 -14.27 -7.90
C ASP A 40 -7.98 -14.48 -9.42
N ARG A 41 -8.61 -13.54 -10.11
CA ARG A 41 -8.61 -13.50 -11.58
C ARG A 41 -7.24 -13.15 -12.15
N ASN A 42 -6.42 -12.45 -11.38
CA ASN A 42 -5.07 -12.08 -11.78
C ASN A 42 -4.12 -13.27 -11.63
N ASP A 43 -3.07 -13.31 -12.45
CA ASP A 43 -1.98 -14.28 -12.36
C ASP A 43 -0.92 -13.92 -11.31
N TYR A 44 -1.19 -12.90 -10.49
CA TYR A 44 -0.34 -12.39 -9.42
C TYR A 44 -1.15 -12.11 -8.14
N TYR A 45 -0.47 -12.04 -7.00
CA TYR A 45 -1.05 -11.68 -5.71
C TYR A 45 -1.17 -10.17 -5.50
N GLY A 46 -2.14 -9.73 -4.69
CA GLY A 46 -2.19 -8.38 -4.12
C GLY A 46 -3.22 -7.45 -4.75
N GLY A 47 -3.69 -7.70 -5.97
CA GLY A 47 -4.54 -6.74 -6.69
C GLY A 47 -3.88 -5.36 -6.75
N LEU A 48 -4.54 -4.30 -6.26
CA LEU A 48 -3.96 -2.95 -6.17
C LEU A 48 -2.87 -2.78 -5.08
N TRP A 49 -2.63 -3.80 -4.26
CA TRP A 49 -1.50 -3.88 -3.32
C TRP A 49 -0.25 -4.51 -3.92
N ALA A 50 -0.31 -4.96 -5.17
CA ALA A 50 0.79 -5.66 -5.83
C ALA A 50 1.98 -4.74 -6.12
N SER A 51 3.14 -5.39 -6.22
CA SER A 51 4.41 -4.80 -6.64
C SER A 51 4.91 -5.52 -7.89
N PHE A 52 5.44 -4.77 -8.85
CA PHE A 52 5.82 -5.32 -10.16
C PHE A 52 7.22 -4.93 -10.58
N ASN A 53 7.91 -5.83 -11.26
CA ASN A 53 9.04 -5.40 -12.08
C ASN A 53 8.56 -4.69 -13.36
N LEU A 54 9.51 -4.11 -14.11
CA LEU A 54 9.21 -3.33 -15.30
C LEU A 54 8.48 -4.12 -16.41
N GLN A 55 8.72 -5.42 -16.54
CA GLN A 55 7.99 -6.24 -17.52
C GLN A 55 6.57 -6.54 -17.03
N GLN A 56 6.42 -6.89 -15.75
CA GLN A 56 5.12 -7.24 -15.18
C GLN A 56 4.18 -6.02 -15.17
N ILE A 57 4.69 -4.82 -14.82
CA ILE A 57 3.86 -3.61 -14.85
C ILE A 57 3.39 -3.27 -16.27
N HIS A 58 4.23 -3.53 -17.28
CA HIS A 58 3.83 -3.37 -18.68
C HIS A 58 2.69 -4.34 -19.04
N HIS A 59 2.80 -5.60 -18.65
CA HIS A 59 1.73 -6.58 -18.87
C HIS A 59 0.43 -6.21 -18.14
N TRP A 60 0.55 -5.71 -16.91
CA TRP A 60 -0.57 -5.18 -16.15
C TRP A 60 -1.27 -4.03 -16.90
N LEU A 61 -0.51 -3.04 -17.41
CA LEU A 61 -1.04 -1.93 -18.20
C LEU A 61 -1.81 -2.39 -19.46
N GLU A 62 -1.30 -3.40 -20.17
CA GLU A 62 -1.97 -3.97 -21.35
C GLU A 62 -3.31 -4.65 -20.98
N ASN A 63 -3.38 -5.29 -19.81
CA ASN A 63 -4.59 -5.97 -19.35
C ASN A 63 -5.64 -4.99 -18.82
N GLU A 64 -5.23 -3.94 -18.11
CA GLU A 64 -6.12 -2.86 -17.67
C GLU A 64 -6.76 -2.10 -18.85
N SER A 65 -6.12 -2.13 -20.02
CA SER A 65 -6.62 -1.49 -21.24
C SER A 65 -7.66 -2.33 -22.00
N LYS A 66 -7.88 -3.59 -21.62
CA LYS A 66 -8.83 -4.50 -22.30
C LYS A 66 -10.16 -4.52 -21.55
N GLU A 67 -11.22 -4.00 -22.17
CA GLU A 67 -12.59 -4.21 -21.70
C GLU A 67 -13.19 -5.46 -22.36
N GLY A 68 -13.68 -6.41 -21.56
CA GLY A 68 -14.45 -7.54 -22.10
C GLY A 68 -14.73 -8.62 -21.08
N GLY A 69 -16.01 -8.79 -20.73
CA GLY A 69 -16.51 -10.00 -20.09
C GLY A 69 -17.13 -10.92 -21.14
N GLU A 70 -16.80 -12.21 -21.11
CA GLU A 70 -17.53 -13.20 -21.90
C GLU A 70 -18.92 -13.45 -21.30
N ILE A 71 -19.94 -13.61 -22.15
CA ILE A 71 -21.29 -13.96 -21.71
C ILE A 71 -21.31 -15.45 -21.38
N TYR A 72 -21.47 -15.77 -20.10
CA TYR A 72 -21.49 -17.14 -19.61
C TYR A 72 -22.93 -17.70 -19.55
N ASP A 73 -23.15 -18.91 -20.06
CA ASP A 73 -24.43 -19.62 -19.90
C ASP A 73 -24.46 -20.37 -18.55
N SER A 74 -25.07 -19.74 -17.55
CA SER A 74 -25.19 -20.28 -16.19
C SER A 74 -26.37 -21.23 -16.00
N SER A 75 -27.22 -21.43 -17.02
CA SER A 75 -28.53 -22.09 -16.86
C SER A 75 -28.44 -23.54 -16.38
N SER A 76 -27.36 -24.24 -16.74
CA SER A 76 -27.12 -25.64 -16.38
C SER A 76 -26.69 -25.87 -14.91
N PHE A 77 -26.29 -24.82 -14.20
CA PHE A 77 -25.81 -24.91 -12.81
C PHE A 77 -26.86 -24.52 -11.76
N LEU A 78 -28.01 -24.01 -12.19
CA LEU A 78 -29.07 -23.50 -11.32
C LEU A 78 -30.00 -24.62 -10.85
N GLN A 79 -30.35 -24.57 -9.57
CA GLN A 79 -31.37 -25.41 -8.95
C GLN A 79 -32.66 -24.60 -8.72
N ASP A 80 -33.75 -25.27 -8.36
CA ASP A 80 -35.06 -24.65 -8.16
C ASP A 80 -35.03 -23.51 -7.13
N GLY A 81 -35.45 -22.32 -7.53
CA GLY A 81 -35.50 -21.13 -6.68
C GLY A 81 -34.21 -20.32 -6.63
N GLU A 82 -33.13 -20.80 -7.26
CA GLU A 82 -31.86 -20.08 -7.35
C GLU A 82 -31.84 -19.07 -8.49
N LYS A 83 -31.00 -18.05 -8.33
CA LYS A 83 -30.74 -17.04 -9.36
C LYS A 83 -29.24 -16.86 -9.51
N PHE A 84 -28.79 -16.78 -10.76
CA PHE A 84 -27.42 -16.37 -11.06
C PHE A 84 -27.32 -14.84 -11.09
N VAL A 85 -26.28 -14.31 -10.47
CA VAL A 85 -25.91 -12.89 -10.53
C VAL A 85 -24.44 -12.81 -10.93
N ALA A 86 -24.17 -12.25 -12.11
CA ALA A 86 -22.82 -12.15 -12.64
C ALA A 86 -21.92 -11.26 -11.77
N ALA A 87 -20.68 -11.69 -11.58
CA ALA A 87 -19.64 -10.82 -11.02
C ALA A 87 -19.26 -9.76 -12.07
N SER A 88 -18.98 -8.52 -11.65
CA SER A 88 -18.54 -7.48 -12.59
C SER A 88 -17.12 -7.74 -13.10
N CYS A 89 -16.25 -8.26 -12.23
CA CYS A 89 -14.82 -8.42 -12.47
C CYS A 89 -14.16 -7.15 -13.03
N ARG A 90 -14.68 -5.98 -12.65
CA ARG A 90 -14.31 -4.68 -13.19
C ARG A 90 -13.03 -4.15 -12.53
N SER A 91 -12.18 -3.48 -13.31
CA SER A 91 -11.11 -2.65 -12.76
C SER A 91 -11.63 -1.24 -12.43
N PHE A 92 -11.07 -0.67 -11.36
CA PHE A 92 -11.33 0.72 -10.96
C PHE A 92 -10.14 1.64 -11.26
N VAL A 93 -9.17 1.15 -12.06
CA VAL A 93 -8.07 1.96 -12.55
C VAL A 93 -8.50 2.66 -13.83
N GLU A 94 -8.33 3.98 -13.86
CA GLU A 94 -8.68 4.81 -15.01
C GLU A 94 -7.59 5.86 -15.28
N LYS A 95 -7.70 6.57 -16.41
CA LYS A 95 -6.82 7.70 -16.75
C LYS A 95 -5.32 7.33 -16.74
N ILE A 96 -5.03 6.09 -17.13
CA ILE A 96 -3.66 5.60 -17.26
C ILE A 96 -2.94 6.43 -18.33
N ARG A 97 -1.79 6.98 -17.96
CA ARG A 97 -0.85 7.65 -18.85
C ARG A 97 0.55 7.24 -18.43
N TYR A 98 1.31 6.71 -19.35
CA TYR A 98 2.69 6.32 -19.09
C TYR A 98 3.54 6.78 -20.25
N ASP A 99 4.81 7.08 -19.96
CA ASP A 99 5.81 6.99 -21.00
C ASP A 99 5.66 5.57 -21.53
N PHE A 100 5.29 5.45 -22.83
CA PHE A 100 5.19 4.24 -23.67
C PHE A 100 3.87 4.00 -24.43
N ASP A 101 2.92 4.94 -24.44
CA ASP A 101 1.62 4.85 -25.16
C ASP A 101 1.69 4.50 -26.68
N ASN A 102 2.87 4.40 -27.30
CA ASN A 102 3.06 4.09 -28.72
C ASN A 102 4.05 2.92 -28.98
N TRP A 103 4.20 1.99 -28.03
CA TRP A 103 5.17 0.90 -28.12
C TRP A 103 4.73 -0.27 -29.00
N LYS A 104 5.67 -0.82 -29.78
CA LYS A 104 5.49 -2.12 -30.44
C LYS A 104 6.03 -3.21 -29.53
N ALA A 105 5.27 -4.31 -29.37
CA ALA A 105 5.63 -5.44 -28.53
C ALA A 105 7.05 -6.00 -28.83
N ASP A 106 7.47 -5.96 -30.09
CA ASP A 106 8.77 -6.49 -30.56
C ASP A 106 10.00 -5.73 -30.04
N GLU A 107 9.83 -4.57 -29.39
CA GLU A 107 10.92 -3.73 -28.88
C GLU A 107 11.01 -3.67 -27.34
N LEU A 108 10.15 -4.39 -26.62
CA LEU A 108 10.03 -4.27 -25.16
C LEU A 108 11.37 -4.54 -24.44
N ASP A 109 12.01 -5.69 -24.70
CA ASP A 109 13.26 -6.08 -24.02
C ASP A 109 14.40 -5.07 -24.20
N LEU A 110 14.59 -4.57 -25.43
CA LEU A 110 15.62 -3.57 -25.72
C LEU A 110 15.36 -2.25 -24.97
N ARG A 111 14.10 -1.86 -24.85
CA ARG A 111 13.72 -0.61 -24.17
C ARG A 111 13.77 -0.74 -22.65
N LEU A 112 13.39 -1.88 -22.09
CA LEU A 112 13.62 -2.19 -20.68
C LEU A 112 15.11 -2.11 -20.34
N GLN A 113 15.98 -2.67 -21.20
CA GLN A 113 17.43 -2.57 -21.05
C GLN A 113 17.96 -1.14 -21.15
N ASN A 114 17.30 -0.25 -21.91
CA ASN A 114 17.65 1.17 -21.97
C ASN A 114 17.31 1.92 -20.67
N ILE A 115 16.27 1.50 -19.95
CA ILE A 115 16.02 2.01 -18.59
C ILE A 115 17.11 1.49 -17.66
N ASP A 116 17.23 0.16 -17.57
CA ASP A 116 18.31 -0.52 -16.87
C ASP A 116 18.38 -2.00 -17.28
N PHE A 117 19.59 -2.52 -17.48
CA PHE A 117 19.77 -3.95 -17.80
C PHE A 117 19.32 -4.89 -16.67
N GLN A 118 19.22 -4.40 -15.43
CA GLN A 118 18.69 -5.10 -14.27
C GLN A 118 17.20 -4.84 -14.04
N TRP A 119 16.41 -4.65 -15.10
CA TRP A 119 14.98 -4.30 -15.03
C TRP A 119 14.11 -5.25 -14.16
N ARG A 120 14.57 -6.49 -13.92
CA ARG A 120 13.93 -7.48 -13.01
C ARG A 120 14.05 -7.12 -11.52
N LYS A 121 15.01 -6.26 -11.15
CA LYS A 121 15.22 -5.80 -9.77
C LYS A 121 14.32 -4.64 -9.37
N PHE A 122 13.54 -4.10 -10.31
CA PHE A 122 12.54 -3.11 -9.93
C PHE A 122 11.38 -3.79 -9.20
N SER A 123 10.89 -3.13 -8.16
CA SER A 123 9.65 -3.46 -7.50
C SER A 123 8.80 -2.20 -7.36
N LEU A 124 7.83 -2.07 -8.26
CA LEU A 124 7.00 -0.91 -8.46
C LEU A 124 5.65 -1.16 -7.79
N ASP A 125 5.46 -0.59 -6.60
CA ASP A 125 4.18 -0.66 -5.89
C ASP A 125 3.12 0.18 -6.60
N LEU A 126 1.96 -0.43 -6.91
CA LEU A 126 0.81 0.35 -7.36
C LEU A 126 0.39 1.36 -6.28
N LEU A 127 0.32 0.91 -5.02
CA LEU A 127 0.04 1.73 -3.85
C LEU A 127 1.01 1.42 -2.69
N PRO A 128 2.14 2.13 -2.60
CA PRO A 128 3.10 1.92 -1.53
C PRO A 128 2.55 2.47 -0.22
N LYS A 129 2.82 1.73 0.85
CA LYS A 129 2.56 2.20 2.21
C LYS A 129 3.76 1.90 3.10
N ILE A 130 3.85 2.61 4.21
CA ILE A 130 4.87 2.41 5.22
C ILE A 130 4.24 1.98 6.54
N LEU A 131 5.03 1.29 7.35
CA LEU A 131 4.63 0.74 8.64
C LEU A 131 5.06 1.69 9.74
N LEU A 132 4.12 2.14 10.56
CA LEU A 132 4.46 2.78 11.83
C LEU A 132 5.01 1.72 12.79
N SER A 133 6.19 1.94 13.37
CA SER A 133 6.89 0.94 14.18
C SER A 133 6.06 0.46 15.36
N ARG A 134 5.22 1.31 15.98
CA ARG A 134 4.22 0.92 17.00
C ARG A 134 2.77 0.91 16.50
N GLY A 135 2.57 0.91 15.19
CA GLY A 135 1.24 0.81 14.58
C GLY A 135 0.62 -0.58 14.66
N ASN A 136 -0.68 -0.64 14.39
CA ASN A 136 -1.47 -1.87 14.48
C ASN A 136 -1.03 -2.93 13.47
N MET A 137 -0.55 -2.53 12.29
CA MET A 137 -0.05 -3.46 11.28
C MET A 137 1.20 -4.20 11.75
N VAL A 138 2.18 -3.50 12.35
CA VAL A 138 3.37 -4.16 12.92
C VAL A 138 2.98 -5.11 14.04
N LYS A 139 2.04 -4.70 14.91
CA LYS A 139 1.50 -5.58 15.95
C LYS A 139 0.86 -6.83 15.34
N LEU A 140 0.02 -6.68 14.31
CA LEU A 140 -0.63 -7.80 13.61
C LEU A 140 0.39 -8.75 12.98
N LEU A 141 1.42 -8.23 12.32
CA LEU A 141 2.49 -9.03 11.71
C LEU A 141 3.27 -9.84 12.77
N CYS A 142 3.57 -9.24 13.92
CA CYS A 142 4.22 -9.93 15.02
C CYS A 142 3.31 -10.98 15.66
N ASP A 143 2.07 -10.60 16.02
CA ASP A 143 1.13 -11.49 16.71
C ASP A 143 0.76 -12.70 15.84
N SER A 144 0.63 -12.51 14.52
CA SER A 144 0.31 -13.60 13.57
C SER A 144 1.52 -14.42 13.12
N SER A 145 2.75 -14.02 13.47
CA SER A 145 4.02 -14.56 12.95
C SER A 145 4.30 -14.33 11.46
N VAL A 146 3.46 -13.57 10.75
CA VAL A 146 3.71 -13.20 9.33
C VAL A 146 4.96 -12.34 9.17
N ALA A 147 5.40 -11.64 10.23
CA ALA A 147 6.66 -10.89 10.22
C ALA A 147 7.89 -11.72 9.85
N ARG A 148 7.83 -13.07 9.95
CA ARG A 148 8.94 -13.96 9.54
C ARG A 148 9.11 -14.07 8.02
N TYR A 149 8.07 -13.75 7.25
CA TYR A 149 8.08 -13.86 5.78
C TYR A 149 8.51 -12.57 5.09
N CYS A 150 8.72 -11.48 5.84
CA CYS A 150 9.05 -10.18 5.28
C CYS A 150 10.25 -9.59 6.02
N GLU A 151 11.08 -8.86 5.28
CA GLU A 151 12.15 -8.05 5.85
C GLU A 151 11.80 -6.56 5.77
N PHE A 152 12.33 -5.78 6.70
CA PHE A 152 11.98 -4.37 6.84
C PHE A 152 13.22 -3.49 6.95
N LYS A 153 13.10 -2.28 6.42
CA LYS A 153 14.10 -1.24 6.53
C LYS A 153 13.52 0.05 7.06
N SER A 154 14.33 0.83 7.78
CA SER A 154 13.86 2.12 8.28
C SER A 154 13.71 3.15 7.15
N VAL A 155 12.60 3.90 7.17
CA VAL A 155 12.44 5.11 6.35
C VAL A 155 13.18 6.23 7.05
N ASP A 156 14.41 6.50 6.65
CA ASP A 156 15.38 7.19 7.50
C ASP A 156 15.58 8.67 7.16
N ARG A 157 14.93 9.19 6.11
CA ARG A 157 15.05 10.58 5.72
C ARG A 157 13.70 11.26 5.51
N PHE A 158 13.39 12.20 6.40
CA PHE A 158 12.21 13.05 6.28
C PHE A 158 12.61 14.37 5.66
N LEU A 159 11.86 14.80 4.65
CA LEU A 159 12.16 15.99 3.89
C LEU A 159 11.04 17.02 4.04
N CYS A 160 11.41 18.29 3.99
CA CYS A 160 10.50 19.41 3.85
C CYS A 160 11.13 20.49 2.96
N PHE A 161 10.33 21.42 2.46
CA PHE A 161 10.86 22.61 1.78
C PHE A 161 11.27 23.69 2.79
N SER A 162 12.33 24.43 2.47
CA SER A 162 12.78 25.56 3.28
C SER A 162 11.77 26.73 3.31
N SER A 163 11.03 26.92 2.21
CA SER A 163 9.96 27.91 2.06
C SER A 163 8.77 27.26 1.36
N GLN A 164 7.57 27.76 1.66
CA GLN A 164 6.36 27.36 0.93
C GLN A 164 6.24 28.06 -0.43
N GLU A 165 6.88 29.23 -0.59
CA GLU A 165 6.86 30.01 -1.83
C GLU A 165 7.94 29.53 -2.80
N ASP A 166 9.17 29.40 -2.30
CA ASP A 166 10.32 28.88 -3.04
C ASP A 166 10.53 27.43 -2.60
N LEU A 167 10.05 26.46 -3.38
CA LEU A 167 10.19 25.00 -3.15
C LEU A 167 11.64 24.49 -3.28
N SER A 168 12.58 25.26 -2.76
CA SER A 168 14.00 24.96 -2.74
C SER A 168 14.69 25.85 -1.72
N PRO A 169 15.70 25.35 -1.00
CA PRO A 169 16.18 23.96 -1.02
C PRO A 169 15.27 23.01 -0.21
N LEU A 170 15.37 21.72 -0.51
CA LEU A 170 14.89 20.65 0.38
C LEU A 170 15.77 20.58 1.62
N LEU A 171 15.17 20.31 2.77
CA LEU A 171 15.84 20.20 4.06
C LEU A 171 15.51 18.86 4.71
N VAL A 172 16.49 18.27 5.39
CA VAL A 172 16.29 17.07 6.21
C VAL A 172 15.68 17.47 7.55
N VAL A 173 14.52 16.91 7.87
CA VAL A 173 13.82 17.17 9.13
C VAL A 173 14.41 16.30 10.25
N PRO A 174 14.80 16.89 11.40
CA PRO A 174 15.21 16.12 12.56
C PRO A 174 14.00 15.48 13.26
N CYS A 175 14.00 14.15 13.41
CA CYS A 175 12.88 13.39 13.95
C CYS A 175 13.17 12.83 15.35
N SER A 176 14.44 12.62 15.70
CA SER A 176 14.83 12.19 17.05
C SER A 176 15.20 13.37 17.96
N ARG A 177 15.12 13.16 19.28
CA ARG A 177 15.60 14.17 20.26
C ARG A 177 17.08 14.52 20.02
N GLY A 178 17.89 13.53 19.63
CA GLY A 178 19.30 13.72 19.33
C GLY A 178 19.53 14.58 18.08
N GLU A 179 18.75 14.34 17.01
CA GLU A 179 18.80 15.14 15.80
C GLU A 179 18.28 16.56 16.01
N ILE A 180 17.19 16.74 16.76
CA ILE A 180 16.66 18.08 17.08
C ILE A 180 17.73 18.89 17.80
N PHE A 181 18.49 18.26 18.71
CA PHE A 181 19.57 18.92 19.42
C PHE A 181 20.75 19.30 18.50
N ARG A 182 21.12 18.42 17.56
CA ARG A 182 22.22 18.63 16.61
C ARG A 182 21.87 19.50 15.41
N SER A 183 20.59 19.70 15.10
CA SER A 183 20.13 20.41 13.90
C SER A 183 20.54 21.88 13.88
N ASP A 184 21.16 22.32 12.79
CA ASP A 184 21.47 23.74 12.56
C ASP A 184 20.31 24.54 11.94
N ILE A 185 19.27 23.83 11.49
CA ILE A 185 18.06 24.39 10.88
C ILE A 185 17.17 25.06 11.96
N LEU A 186 17.32 24.64 13.21
CA LEU A 186 16.53 25.08 14.36
C LEU A 186 17.35 25.99 15.28
N SER A 187 16.80 27.15 15.65
CA SER A 187 17.46 28.00 16.65
C SER A 187 17.43 27.35 18.04
N THR A 188 18.30 27.82 18.95
CA THR A 188 18.28 27.34 20.35
C THR A 188 16.93 27.59 21.03
N LEU A 189 16.23 28.67 20.67
CA LEU A 189 14.90 28.96 21.19
C LEU A 189 13.86 27.97 20.65
N ASP A 190 13.92 27.65 19.36
CA ASP A 190 13.02 26.70 18.72
C ASP A 190 13.19 25.30 19.31
N LYS A 191 14.44 24.84 19.47
CA LYS A 191 14.77 23.56 20.12
C LYS A 191 14.13 23.47 21.51
N ARG A 192 14.19 24.55 22.32
CA ARG A 192 13.56 24.59 23.65
C ARG A 192 12.03 24.53 23.58
N ARG A 193 11.41 25.22 22.62
CA ARG A 193 9.95 25.21 22.43
C ARG A 193 9.44 23.85 21.96
N ILE A 194 10.10 23.25 20.96
CA ILE A 194 9.81 21.90 20.48
C ILE A 194 9.90 20.89 21.62
N MET A 195 11.00 20.89 22.37
CA MET A 195 11.17 19.95 23.48
C MET A 195 10.11 20.12 24.56
N ARG A 196 9.70 21.35 24.86
CA ARG A 196 8.59 21.62 25.78
C ARG A 196 7.27 21.09 25.22
N PHE A 197 6.98 21.31 23.95
CA PHE A 197 5.78 20.79 23.29
C PHE A 197 5.72 19.26 23.37
N LEU A 198 6.77 18.57 22.90
CA LEU A 198 6.87 17.11 22.90
C LEU A 198 6.73 16.50 24.32
N GLN A 199 7.29 17.16 25.34
CA GLN A 199 7.14 16.74 26.73
C GLN A 199 5.68 16.84 27.21
N ASN A 200 4.93 17.85 26.79
CA ASN A 200 3.53 17.98 27.14
C ASN A 200 2.66 16.96 26.42
N CYS A 201 2.96 16.61 25.16
CA CYS A 201 2.29 15.51 24.45
C CYS A 201 2.47 14.16 25.17
N ILE A 202 3.68 13.83 25.63
CA ILE A 202 3.91 12.60 26.42
C ILE A 202 3.13 12.62 27.74
N LYS A 203 3.06 13.76 28.42
CA LYS A 203 2.30 13.90 29.67
C LYS A 203 0.80 13.68 29.42
N TRP A 204 0.29 14.32 28.38
CA TRP A 204 -1.09 14.17 27.92
C TRP A 204 -1.43 12.70 27.65
N ARG A 205 -0.60 11.98 26.89
CA ARG A 205 -0.78 10.55 26.59
C ARG A 205 -0.86 9.65 27.83
N LYS A 206 -0.17 10.02 28.92
CA LYS A 206 -0.18 9.27 30.19
C LYS A 206 -1.39 9.57 31.06
N ASN A 207 -1.94 10.79 30.98
CA ASN A 207 -3.06 11.20 31.81
C ASN A 207 -3.87 12.33 31.13
N ASP A 208 -4.74 11.95 30.20
CA ASP A 208 -5.55 12.88 29.39
C ASP A 208 -6.42 13.82 30.26
N ASN A 209 -6.94 13.28 31.37
CA ASN A 209 -7.90 13.95 32.27
C ASN A 209 -7.30 15.03 33.19
N GLU A 210 -5.98 15.17 33.30
CA GLU A 210 -5.34 16.14 34.21
C GLU A 210 -4.90 17.44 33.50
N THR A 211 -5.13 17.55 32.18
CA THR A 211 -4.44 18.54 31.36
C THR A 211 -5.34 19.59 30.71
N ASN A 212 -5.62 20.68 31.43
CA ASN A 212 -6.40 21.84 30.94
C ASN A 212 -5.73 22.67 29.81
N PHE A 213 -4.54 22.28 29.30
CA PHE A 213 -3.76 23.12 28.37
C PHE A 213 -4.16 22.98 26.89
N TRP A 214 -4.96 21.95 26.55
CA TRP A 214 -5.33 21.64 25.17
C TRP A 214 -6.85 21.65 24.93
N GLU A 215 -7.67 21.60 25.99
CA GLU A 215 -9.14 21.48 25.89
C GLU A 215 -9.78 22.61 25.06
N GLU A 216 -9.29 23.85 25.18
CA GLU A 216 -9.79 24.99 24.41
C GLU A 216 -9.42 24.93 22.91
N TYR A 217 -8.54 23.99 22.53
CA TYR A 217 -8.07 23.77 21.16
C TYR A 217 -8.62 22.48 20.54
N THR A 218 -9.34 21.63 21.28
CA THR A 218 -9.79 20.29 20.86
C THR A 218 -10.22 20.22 19.37
N GLU A 219 -11.18 21.04 18.97
CA GLU A 219 -11.74 21.07 17.59
C GLU A 219 -11.08 22.12 16.67
N LYS A 220 -10.10 22.87 17.19
CA LYS A 220 -9.34 23.83 16.39
C LYS A 220 -8.27 23.11 15.56
N PRO A 221 -7.85 23.68 14.42
CA PRO A 221 -6.74 23.15 13.63
C PRO A 221 -5.50 22.94 14.49
N PHE A 222 -4.84 21.78 14.35
CA PHE A 222 -3.66 21.43 15.14
C PHE A 222 -2.54 22.47 15.07
N GLY A 223 -2.38 23.15 13.92
CA GLY A 223 -1.44 24.25 13.77
C GLY A 223 -1.69 25.40 14.75
N THR A 224 -2.95 25.73 15.07
CA THR A 224 -3.28 26.78 16.04
C THR A 224 -2.85 26.39 17.46
N PHE A 225 -2.95 25.11 17.79
CA PHE A 225 -2.47 24.60 19.07
C PHE A 225 -0.94 24.65 19.18
N ILE A 226 -0.20 24.31 18.12
CA ILE A 226 1.27 24.44 18.07
C ILE A 226 1.71 25.88 18.34
N GLU A 227 0.97 26.87 17.81
CA GLU A 227 1.26 28.30 18.02
C GLU A 227 1.15 28.71 19.49
N SER A 228 0.29 28.06 20.28
CA SER A 228 0.17 28.32 21.73
C SER A 228 1.48 28.03 22.50
N PHE A 229 2.36 27.18 21.97
CA PHE A 229 3.69 26.91 22.51
C PHE A 229 4.75 27.93 22.05
N GLY A 230 4.34 28.94 21.29
CA GLY A 230 5.22 29.93 20.66
C GLY A 230 5.99 29.36 19.46
N ILE A 231 5.56 28.23 18.90
CA ILE A 231 6.17 27.64 17.70
C ILE A 231 5.42 28.20 16.50
N THR A 232 6.09 29.02 15.69
CA THR A 232 5.49 29.76 14.57
C THR A 232 6.37 29.68 13.33
N GLY A 233 5.88 30.21 12.20
CA GLY A 233 6.61 30.30 10.95
C GLY A 233 7.13 28.94 10.47
N ARG A 234 8.37 28.90 9.98
CA ARG A 234 9.00 27.70 9.40
C ARG A 234 8.97 26.49 10.33
N VAL A 235 9.21 26.67 11.63
CA VAL A 235 9.26 25.55 12.58
C VAL A 235 7.88 24.93 12.77
N LYS A 236 6.83 25.76 12.78
CA LYS A 236 5.45 25.27 12.78
C LYS A 236 5.20 24.43 11.53
N SER A 237 5.55 24.93 10.35
CA SER A 237 5.39 24.21 9.08
C SER A 237 6.11 22.86 9.11
N ILE A 238 7.38 22.81 9.53
CA ILE A 238 8.13 21.55 9.66
C ILE A 238 7.38 20.53 10.53
N ILE A 239 6.89 20.95 11.70
CA ILE A 239 6.17 20.07 12.61
C ILE A 239 4.84 19.62 11.99
N THR A 240 4.07 20.54 11.41
CA THR A 240 2.78 20.20 10.80
C THR A 240 2.94 19.36 9.54
N ASP A 241 4.00 19.54 8.77
CA ASP A 241 4.26 18.79 7.53
C ASP A 241 4.78 17.39 7.88
N THR A 242 5.66 17.26 8.87
CA THR A 242 6.18 15.95 9.31
C THR A 242 5.10 15.11 9.99
N LEU A 243 4.23 15.72 10.79
CA LEU A 243 3.18 15.02 11.52
C LEU A 243 1.89 14.89 10.73
N GLY A 244 1.54 15.92 9.94
CA GLY A 244 0.35 15.94 9.10
C GLY A 244 0.34 14.85 8.04
N ILE A 245 1.48 14.19 7.83
CA ILE A 245 1.56 13.02 6.96
C ILE A 245 0.83 11.79 7.53
N LEU A 246 0.65 11.71 8.85
CA LEU A 246 -0.18 10.69 9.51
C LEU A 246 -1.67 11.05 9.44
N HIS A 247 -1.99 12.34 9.57
CA HIS A 247 -3.37 12.84 9.53
C HIS A 247 -3.43 14.19 8.81
N SER A 248 -3.79 14.15 7.52
CA SER A 248 -4.03 15.35 6.73
C SER A 248 -5.16 16.17 7.33
N SER A 249 -4.94 17.46 7.59
CA SER A 249 -5.94 18.38 8.16
C SER A 249 -6.49 17.99 9.54
N ALA A 250 -5.63 17.41 10.39
CA ALA A 250 -5.99 17.03 11.75
C ALA A 250 -6.51 18.19 12.62
N ASN A 251 -7.56 17.93 13.40
CA ASN A 251 -7.86 18.75 14.56
C ASN A 251 -6.80 18.54 15.67
N THR A 252 -6.87 19.32 16.75
CA THR A 252 -5.84 19.26 17.79
C THR A 252 -5.75 17.89 18.46
N ARG A 253 -6.89 17.22 18.68
CA ARG A 253 -6.90 15.88 19.28
C ARG A 253 -6.21 14.85 18.39
N GLU A 254 -6.59 14.80 17.11
CA GLU A 254 -5.98 13.90 16.13
C GLU A 254 -4.48 14.19 15.97
N GLY A 255 -4.10 15.47 15.95
CA GLY A 255 -2.69 15.87 15.89
C GLY A 255 -1.89 15.45 17.13
N LEU A 256 -2.48 15.54 18.33
CA LEU A 256 -1.88 15.06 19.57
C LEU A 256 -1.69 13.53 19.56
N GLU A 257 -2.69 12.78 19.11
CA GLU A 257 -2.60 11.33 18.92
C GLU A 257 -1.44 10.98 17.96
N ALA A 258 -1.38 11.66 16.81
CA ALA A 258 -0.32 11.52 15.81
C ALA A 258 1.09 11.74 16.39
N VAL A 259 1.27 12.83 17.16
CA VAL A 259 2.55 13.15 17.81
C VAL A 259 2.96 12.02 18.73
N CYS A 260 2.03 11.54 19.55
CA CYS A 260 2.34 10.50 20.52
C CYS A 260 2.72 9.19 19.82
N GLU A 261 1.97 8.81 18.79
CA GLU A 261 2.25 7.61 18.00
C GLU A 261 3.59 7.69 17.26
N PHE A 262 3.90 8.84 16.66
CA PHE A 262 5.20 9.12 16.05
C PHE A 262 6.32 8.98 17.09
N MET A 263 6.19 9.65 18.23
CA MET A 263 7.21 9.66 19.29
C MET A 263 7.42 8.30 19.95
N GLU A 264 6.35 7.54 20.17
CA GLU A 264 6.43 6.19 20.73
C GLU A 264 7.10 5.23 19.75
N SER A 265 6.96 5.48 18.44
CA SER A 265 7.55 4.67 17.37
C SER A 265 9.04 4.94 17.13
N VAL A 266 9.49 6.19 17.29
CA VAL A 266 10.92 6.54 17.22
C VAL A 266 11.72 5.74 18.23
N GLY A 267 12.82 5.11 17.77
CA GLY A 267 13.73 4.34 18.60
C GLY A 267 13.25 2.93 18.92
N ARG A 268 12.11 2.46 18.40
CA ARG A 268 11.69 1.05 18.58
C ARG A 268 12.60 0.10 17.81
N TYR A 269 12.89 0.41 16.54
CA TYR A 269 13.77 -0.38 15.67
C TYR A 269 14.91 0.46 15.09
N ALA A 270 14.67 1.75 14.86
CA ALA A 270 15.64 2.70 14.34
C ALA A 270 15.32 4.12 14.85
N ASP A 271 16.16 5.11 14.51
CA ASP A 271 15.95 6.52 14.88
C ASP A 271 14.76 7.19 14.15
N SER A 272 14.09 6.46 13.26
CA SER A 272 12.85 6.86 12.57
C SER A 272 11.64 6.05 13.07
N PRO A 273 10.42 6.63 13.05
CA PRO A 273 9.21 5.92 13.42
C PRO A 273 8.71 4.93 12.38
N PHE A 274 9.18 5.01 11.13
CA PHE A 274 8.61 4.25 10.01
C PHE A 274 9.53 3.17 9.48
N LEU A 275 8.91 2.10 8.99
CA LEU A 275 9.54 1.00 8.27
C LEU A 275 8.94 0.87 6.87
N TRP A 276 9.79 0.52 5.93
CA TRP A 276 9.50 0.08 4.58
C TRP A 276 9.64 -1.44 4.51
N THR A 277 8.73 -2.11 3.80
CA THR A 277 8.84 -3.55 3.51
C THR A 277 9.80 -3.74 2.35
N LEU A 278 10.90 -4.48 2.54
CA LEU A 278 11.83 -4.77 1.46
C LEU A 278 11.09 -5.49 0.33
N PHE A 279 11.45 -5.18 -0.92
CA PHE A 279 10.76 -5.63 -2.14
C PHE A 279 9.35 -5.06 -2.33
N GLY A 280 8.88 -4.14 -1.48
CA GLY A 280 7.64 -3.41 -1.67
C GLY A 280 6.46 -3.93 -0.84
N SER A 281 5.34 -3.21 -0.96
CA SER A 281 4.13 -3.47 -0.16
C SER A 281 3.43 -4.78 -0.54
N GLY A 282 3.67 -5.31 -1.75
CA GLY A 282 3.11 -6.55 -2.27
C GLY A 282 3.56 -7.81 -1.54
N GLU A 283 4.61 -7.74 -0.73
CA GLU A 283 5.06 -8.86 0.11
C GLU A 283 4.07 -9.14 1.26
N LEU A 284 3.37 -8.13 1.77
CA LEU A 284 2.46 -8.31 2.92
C LEU A 284 1.25 -9.19 2.57
N PRO A 285 0.49 -8.95 1.48
CA PRO A 285 -0.57 -9.88 1.06
C PRO A 285 -0.06 -11.30 0.87
N GLN A 286 1.12 -11.48 0.29
CA GLN A 286 1.73 -12.80 0.07
C GLN A 286 2.10 -13.50 1.39
N GLY A 287 2.64 -12.77 2.37
CA GLY A 287 2.93 -13.32 3.69
C GLY A 287 1.67 -13.83 4.41
N PHE A 288 0.56 -13.09 4.34
CA PHE A 288 -0.73 -13.58 4.86
C PHE A 288 -1.31 -14.72 4.00
N ALA A 289 -1.09 -14.70 2.69
CA ALA A 289 -1.51 -15.81 1.84
C ALA A 289 -0.79 -17.11 2.17
N ARG A 290 0.52 -17.04 2.43
CA ARG A 290 1.31 -18.16 2.94
C ARG A 290 0.75 -18.64 4.28
N LEU A 291 0.48 -17.75 5.22
CA LEU A 291 -0.12 -18.12 6.50
C LEU A 291 -1.46 -18.86 6.29
N CYS A 292 -2.32 -18.40 5.40
CA CYS A 292 -3.56 -19.10 5.09
C CYS A 292 -3.31 -20.52 4.52
N ALA A 293 -2.36 -20.65 3.59
CA ALA A 293 -2.00 -21.94 2.99
C ALA A 293 -1.43 -22.95 4.00
N LEU A 294 -0.60 -22.50 4.95
CA LEU A 294 -0.07 -23.35 6.03
C LEU A 294 -1.19 -23.98 6.89
N PHE A 295 -2.32 -23.28 7.03
CA PHE A 295 -3.50 -23.76 7.76
C PHE A 295 -4.55 -24.39 6.82
N GLY A 296 -4.14 -24.86 5.63
CA GLY A 296 -4.98 -25.65 4.71
C GLY A 296 -5.86 -24.83 3.75
N GLY A 297 -5.64 -23.51 3.64
CA GLY A 297 -6.31 -22.69 2.64
C GLY A 297 -5.84 -23.01 1.21
N ILE A 298 -6.78 -23.13 0.28
CA ILE A 298 -6.49 -23.39 -1.14
C ILE A 298 -6.47 -22.07 -1.91
N TYR A 299 -5.38 -21.81 -2.64
CA TYR A 299 -5.22 -20.62 -3.48
C TYR A 299 -5.29 -20.96 -4.96
N CYS A 300 -5.99 -20.12 -5.73
CA CYS A 300 -6.03 -20.21 -7.19
C CYS A 300 -5.90 -18.82 -7.80
N LEU A 301 -4.74 -18.55 -8.39
CA LEU A 301 -4.52 -17.39 -9.26
C LEU A 301 -4.94 -17.71 -10.69
N ASN A 302 -5.06 -16.67 -11.52
CA ASN A 302 -5.46 -16.74 -12.92
C ASN A 302 -6.76 -17.54 -13.11
N ARG A 303 -7.70 -17.38 -12.17
CA ARG A 303 -8.96 -18.12 -12.16
C ARG A 303 -10.14 -17.18 -12.18
N SER A 304 -10.90 -17.21 -13.28
CA SER A 304 -12.05 -16.34 -13.46
C SER A 304 -13.17 -16.68 -12.48
N VAL A 305 -13.92 -15.65 -12.08
CA VAL A 305 -15.15 -15.78 -11.30
C VAL A 305 -16.28 -15.27 -12.17
N GLU A 306 -17.20 -16.17 -12.56
CA GLU A 306 -18.32 -15.77 -13.42
C GLU A 306 -19.42 -15.08 -12.61
N GLY A 307 -19.66 -15.53 -11.36
CA GLY A 307 -20.66 -14.90 -10.51
C GLY A 307 -21.12 -15.75 -9.34
N PHE A 308 -22.28 -15.37 -8.81
CA PHE A 308 -22.86 -15.90 -7.58
C PHE A 308 -24.19 -16.57 -7.88
N ILE A 309 -24.40 -17.73 -7.26
CA ILE A 309 -25.70 -18.40 -7.20
C ILE A 309 -26.35 -18.02 -5.87
N ILE A 310 -27.50 -17.35 -5.96
CA ILE A 310 -28.18 -16.74 -4.81
C ILE A 310 -29.58 -17.35 -4.66
N SER A 311 -29.91 -17.72 -3.42
CA SER A 311 -31.25 -18.14 -3.00
C SER A 311 -31.58 -17.49 -1.67
N ASN A 312 -32.83 -17.06 -1.46
CA ASN A 312 -33.29 -16.50 -0.17
C ASN A 312 -32.38 -15.41 0.45
N LYS A 313 -31.82 -14.51 -0.39
CA LYS A 313 -30.86 -13.45 0.01
C LYS A 313 -29.54 -13.99 0.60
N ARG A 314 -29.16 -15.22 0.28
CA ARG A 314 -27.89 -15.85 0.63
C ARG A 314 -27.20 -16.35 -0.63
N ILE A 315 -25.87 -16.32 -0.62
CA ILE A 315 -25.06 -16.98 -1.63
C ILE A 315 -24.99 -18.45 -1.26
N GLU A 316 -25.41 -19.32 -2.19
CA GLU A 316 -25.32 -20.77 -2.05
C GLU A 316 -24.03 -21.29 -2.69
N ALA A 317 -23.58 -20.67 -3.77
CA ALA A 317 -22.36 -21.05 -4.47
C ALA A 317 -21.72 -19.90 -5.26
N VAL A 318 -20.42 -20.04 -5.53
CA VAL A 318 -19.66 -19.24 -6.51
C VAL A 318 -19.43 -20.10 -7.75
N LEU A 319 -19.62 -19.51 -8.93
CA LEU A 319 -19.32 -20.14 -10.22
C LEU A 319 -17.96 -19.65 -10.70
N THR A 320 -17.04 -20.60 -10.96
CA THR A 320 -15.69 -20.33 -11.45
C THR A 320 -15.23 -21.38 -12.45
N GLU A 321 -14.85 -20.96 -13.65
CA GLU A 321 -14.42 -21.79 -14.79
C GLU A 321 -15.39 -22.95 -15.12
N GLY A 322 -16.69 -22.68 -14.96
CA GLY A 322 -17.74 -23.69 -15.16
C GLY A 322 -17.78 -24.77 -14.09
N GLN A 323 -17.26 -24.47 -12.90
CA GLN A 323 -17.42 -25.29 -11.70
C GLN A 323 -18.24 -24.54 -10.65
N ARG A 324 -19.29 -25.20 -10.14
CA ARG A 324 -20.09 -24.70 -9.01
C ARG A 324 -19.40 -25.06 -7.69
N ILE A 325 -19.00 -24.05 -6.93
CA ILE A 325 -18.38 -24.21 -5.61
C ILE A 325 -19.36 -23.74 -4.53
N ASN A 326 -19.91 -24.67 -3.75
CA ASN A 326 -20.84 -24.36 -2.68
C ASN A 326 -20.09 -23.76 -1.46
N CYS A 327 -20.70 -22.81 -0.76
CA CYS A 327 -20.05 -22.17 0.38
C CYS A 327 -20.99 -21.61 1.44
N LYS A 328 -20.50 -21.44 2.69
CA LYS A 328 -21.29 -20.78 3.76
C LYS A 328 -21.19 -19.27 3.71
N HIS A 329 -20.00 -18.75 3.41
CA HIS A 329 -19.71 -17.31 3.35
C HIS A 329 -18.85 -16.98 2.13
N VAL A 330 -19.05 -15.76 1.60
CA VAL A 330 -18.18 -15.17 0.59
C VAL A 330 -17.58 -13.90 1.15
N ILE A 331 -16.28 -13.70 0.95
CA ILE A 331 -15.61 -12.45 1.27
C ILE A 331 -14.98 -11.91 -0.01
N THR A 332 -15.22 -10.65 -0.33
CA THR A 332 -14.80 -10.07 -1.61
C THR A 332 -14.46 -8.61 -1.45
N ASN A 333 -13.63 -8.09 -2.34
CA ASN A 333 -13.55 -6.65 -2.57
C ASN A 333 -14.60 -6.20 -3.60
N ARG A 334 -14.63 -4.90 -3.90
CA ARG A 334 -15.63 -4.31 -4.80
C ARG A 334 -15.44 -4.68 -6.27
N THR A 335 -14.25 -5.12 -6.69
CA THR A 335 -13.94 -5.43 -8.10
C THR A 335 -14.65 -6.68 -8.62
N TYR A 336 -15.13 -7.56 -7.74
CA TYR A 336 -15.94 -8.73 -8.11
C TYR A 336 -17.44 -8.53 -7.87
N LEU A 337 -17.84 -7.42 -7.23
CA LEU A 337 -19.24 -7.20 -6.90
C LEU A 337 -20.08 -7.02 -8.16
N PRO A 338 -21.27 -7.63 -8.24
CA PRO A 338 -22.23 -7.35 -9.30
C PRO A 338 -22.54 -5.85 -9.44
N GLU A 339 -22.70 -5.37 -10.68
CA GLU A 339 -22.91 -3.94 -10.97
C GLU A 339 -24.11 -3.35 -10.24
N GLN A 340 -25.14 -4.17 -9.95
CA GLN A 340 -26.32 -3.79 -9.19
C GLN A 340 -26.05 -3.38 -7.72
N TYR A 341 -24.86 -3.66 -7.19
CA TYR A 341 -24.45 -3.23 -5.84
C TYR A 341 -23.50 -2.03 -5.86
N LEU A 342 -23.17 -1.51 -7.04
CA LEU A 342 -22.26 -0.40 -7.23
C LEU A 342 -23.03 0.84 -7.68
N SER A 343 -22.73 1.98 -7.05
CA SER A 343 -23.31 3.26 -7.42
C SER A 343 -22.55 3.90 -8.57
N SER A 344 -23.27 4.58 -9.46
CA SER A 344 -22.69 5.40 -10.54
C SER A 344 -22.22 6.79 -10.08
N MET A 345 -22.38 7.13 -8.79
CA MET A 345 -21.97 8.44 -8.28
C MET A 345 -20.46 8.59 -8.24
N SER A 346 -19.98 9.73 -8.75
CA SER A 346 -18.56 10.10 -8.77
C SER A 346 -18.04 10.40 -7.35
N GLN A 347 -16.93 9.77 -6.98
CA GLN A 347 -16.18 10.06 -5.75
C GLN A 347 -14.83 10.73 -6.04
N LYS A 348 -14.18 11.24 -4.99
CA LYS A 348 -12.76 11.61 -5.05
C LYS A 348 -11.93 10.39 -5.44
N ARG A 349 -10.99 10.59 -6.35
CA ARG A 349 -10.05 9.59 -6.88
C ARG A 349 -8.80 9.52 -6.02
N ILE A 350 -8.18 8.35 -5.95
CA ILE A 350 -6.79 8.25 -5.50
C ILE A 350 -5.93 8.54 -6.72
N ASN A 351 -5.11 9.57 -6.65
CA ASN A 351 -4.23 9.97 -7.72
C ASN A 351 -2.84 9.39 -7.49
N ARG A 352 -2.26 8.77 -8.51
CA ARG A 352 -0.96 8.09 -8.42
C ARG A 352 -0.03 8.51 -9.54
N THR A 353 1.23 8.72 -9.18
CA THR A 353 2.34 8.63 -10.12
C THR A 353 3.48 7.79 -9.57
N ILE A 354 4.12 7.05 -10.47
CA ILE A 354 5.32 6.25 -10.24
C ILE A 354 6.37 6.73 -11.24
N LEU A 355 7.53 7.14 -10.73
CA LEU A 355 8.64 7.64 -11.54
C LEU A 355 9.88 6.80 -11.27
N ILE A 356 10.68 6.58 -12.32
CA ILE A 356 12.04 6.05 -12.19
C ILE A 356 13.00 7.17 -12.56
N SER A 357 13.93 7.49 -11.66
CA SER A 357 14.98 8.48 -11.85
C SER A 357 16.38 7.88 -11.71
N ASP A 358 17.37 8.60 -12.22
CA ASP A 358 18.79 8.25 -12.20
C ASP A 358 19.55 8.74 -10.94
N GLN A 359 18.89 9.51 -10.08
CA GLN A 359 19.41 9.94 -8.79
C GLN A 359 18.25 10.28 -7.82
N SER A 360 18.60 10.43 -6.54
CA SER A 360 17.66 10.84 -5.49
C SER A 360 17.29 12.32 -5.63
N ILE A 361 16.08 12.70 -5.23
CA ILE A 361 15.62 14.10 -5.11
C ILE A 361 16.49 14.94 -4.17
N LEU A 362 17.23 14.30 -3.28
CA LEU A 362 18.28 14.92 -2.47
C LEU A 362 19.49 13.97 -2.43
N PRO A 363 20.48 14.12 -3.33
CA PRO A 363 21.64 13.24 -3.38
C PRO A 363 22.47 13.28 -2.10
N ASP A 364 22.88 12.11 -1.61
CA ASP A 364 23.86 11.96 -0.53
C ASP A 364 24.96 10.99 -1.02
N PRO A 365 26.24 11.43 -1.09
CA PRO A 365 27.32 10.61 -1.63
C PRO A 365 27.79 9.50 -0.67
N GLU A 366 27.45 9.59 0.61
CA GLU A 366 27.89 8.65 1.65
C GLU A 366 26.86 7.54 1.88
N LYS A 367 25.58 7.85 1.69
CA LYS A 367 24.50 6.93 2.05
C LYS A 367 23.27 7.08 1.15
N GLU A 368 22.70 5.93 0.77
CA GLU A 368 21.39 5.91 0.14
C GLU A 368 20.28 5.88 1.21
N HIS A 369 19.20 6.61 0.96
CA HIS A 369 18.11 6.83 1.90
C HIS A 369 16.77 6.38 1.35
N ILE A 370 15.87 5.98 2.26
CA ILE A 370 14.45 5.89 1.96
C ILE A 370 13.81 7.19 2.45
N SER A 371 13.28 7.97 1.52
CA SER A 371 12.90 9.36 1.78
C SER A 371 11.40 9.57 1.75
N LEU A 372 10.90 10.40 2.66
CA LEU A 372 9.50 10.76 2.77
C LEU A 372 9.37 12.28 2.77
N LEU A 373 8.49 12.81 1.93
CA LEU A 373 8.23 14.24 1.78
C LEU A 373 6.71 14.49 1.80
N ASN A 374 6.25 15.30 2.76
CA ASN A 374 4.88 15.79 2.75
C ASN A 374 4.77 16.97 1.78
N LEU A 375 3.76 16.92 0.89
CA LEU A 375 3.52 17.92 -0.14
C LEU A 375 2.15 18.63 0.04
N VAL A 376 1.49 18.46 1.19
CA VAL A 376 0.21 19.13 1.51
C VAL A 376 0.29 20.65 1.36
N SER A 377 1.42 21.27 1.67
CA SER A 377 1.61 22.71 1.48
C SER A 377 1.53 23.14 0.02
N PHE A 378 1.68 22.20 -0.90
CA PHE A 378 1.73 22.43 -2.33
C PHE A 378 0.35 22.37 -2.98
N GLU A 379 -0.41 21.32 -2.68
CA GLU A 379 -1.78 21.11 -3.16
C GLU A 379 -2.67 20.66 -2.00
N ASN A 380 -3.08 21.61 -1.16
CA ASN A 380 -3.75 21.32 0.11
C ASN A 380 -5.03 20.48 -0.06
N ASP A 381 -5.82 20.79 -1.09
CA ASP A 381 -7.08 20.10 -1.40
C ASP A 381 -6.87 18.61 -1.77
N ALA A 382 -5.66 18.27 -2.25
CA ALA A 382 -5.29 16.93 -2.67
C ALA A 382 -4.40 16.20 -1.63
N SER A 383 -3.81 16.93 -0.69
CA SER A 383 -2.92 16.42 0.37
C SER A 383 -1.85 15.42 -0.11
N PRO A 384 -1.04 15.77 -1.12
CA PRO A 384 -0.07 14.84 -1.68
C PRO A 384 1.07 14.52 -0.71
N TYR A 385 1.65 13.34 -0.87
CA TYR A 385 2.94 12.97 -0.28
C TYR A 385 3.78 12.18 -1.28
N LEU A 386 5.09 12.21 -1.06
CA LEU A 386 6.10 11.54 -1.88
C LEU A 386 6.88 10.55 -1.02
N LEU A 387 7.02 9.32 -1.52
CA LEU A 387 7.91 8.29 -1.00
C LEU A 387 8.94 7.93 -2.08
N GLU A 388 10.23 8.05 -1.75
CA GLU A 388 11.35 7.68 -2.61
C GLU A 388 12.09 6.48 -2.03
N VAL A 389 12.30 5.45 -2.85
CA VAL A 389 12.96 4.19 -2.47
C VAL A 389 13.95 3.79 -3.57
N GLY A 390 15.14 3.32 -3.18
CA GLY A 390 16.17 2.84 -4.11
C GLY A 390 16.57 1.39 -3.90
N TYR A 391 17.85 1.12 -4.11
CA TYR A 391 18.52 -0.17 -3.91
C TYR A 391 18.46 -0.69 -2.48
N GLU A 392 18.69 0.18 -1.50
CA GLU A 392 18.68 -0.17 -0.08
C GLU A 392 17.31 -0.69 0.37
N GLY A 393 16.22 -0.28 -0.29
CA GLY A 393 14.87 -0.80 -0.06
C GLY A 393 14.50 -2.02 -0.91
N CYS A 394 15.45 -2.59 -1.64
CA CYS A 394 15.25 -3.66 -2.63
C CYS A 394 14.18 -3.32 -3.69
N ALA A 395 14.01 -2.03 -3.99
CA ALA A 395 12.99 -1.56 -4.92
C ALA A 395 13.55 -1.26 -6.30
N ALA A 396 14.85 -0.95 -6.43
CA ALA A 396 15.48 -0.61 -7.70
C ALA A 396 16.95 -1.06 -7.79
N PRO A 397 17.55 -1.15 -8.99
CA PRO A 397 18.99 -1.28 -9.16
C PRO A 397 19.78 -0.13 -8.50
N LYS A 398 21.05 -0.37 -8.18
CA LYS A 398 21.92 0.66 -7.59
C LYS A 398 22.06 1.87 -8.53
N GLY A 399 21.85 3.06 -7.97
CA GLY A 399 21.87 4.30 -8.75
C GLY A 399 20.56 4.59 -9.49
N LYS A 400 19.50 3.83 -9.22
CA LYS A 400 18.14 4.12 -9.67
C LYS A 400 17.24 4.32 -8.46
N TYR A 401 16.24 5.17 -8.62
CA TYR A 401 15.29 5.49 -7.57
C TYR A 401 13.87 5.39 -8.13
N ILE A 402 12.96 4.85 -7.33
CA ILE A 402 11.54 4.89 -7.58
C ILE A 402 10.95 5.97 -6.70
N THR A 403 10.25 6.91 -7.31
CA THR A 403 9.46 7.92 -6.60
C THR A 403 7.98 7.64 -6.80
N HIS A 404 7.27 7.49 -5.70
CA HIS A 404 5.83 7.37 -5.67
C HIS A 404 5.21 8.64 -5.11
N ILE A 405 4.23 9.21 -5.80
CA ILE A 405 3.45 10.33 -5.28
C ILE A 405 1.98 9.93 -5.25
N THR A 406 1.37 10.02 -4.06
CA THR A 406 -0.06 9.72 -3.84
C THR A 406 -0.77 10.99 -3.42
N ALA A 407 -1.97 11.19 -3.93
CA ALA A 407 -2.88 12.25 -3.49
C ALA A 407 -4.34 11.79 -3.59
N ARG A 408 -5.27 12.64 -3.13
CA ARG A 408 -6.71 12.41 -3.31
C ARG A 408 -7.44 13.66 -3.77
N SER A 409 -7.81 13.70 -5.03
CA SER A 409 -8.49 14.84 -5.67
C SER A 409 -9.75 14.42 -6.44
N GLN A 410 -10.51 15.42 -6.88
CA GLN A 410 -11.55 15.23 -7.91
C GLN A 410 -10.96 15.28 -9.32
N CYS A 411 -9.82 15.92 -9.51
CA CYS A 411 -9.09 15.99 -10.78
C CYS A 411 -8.28 14.72 -11.03
N ASP A 412 -7.81 14.54 -12.27
CA ASP A 412 -6.95 13.43 -12.65
C ASP A 412 -5.51 13.58 -12.13
N SER A 413 -4.80 12.45 -12.06
CA SER A 413 -3.44 12.38 -11.54
C SER A 413 -2.46 13.28 -12.27
N TYR A 414 -2.53 13.33 -13.60
CA TYR A 414 -1.57 14.13 -14.36
C TYR A 414 -1.74 15.62 -14.05
N THR A 415 -2.98 16.11 -14.03
CA THR A 415 -3.28 17.52 -13.72
C THR A 415 -2.76 17.95 -12.34
N ILE A 416 -2.92 17.11 -11.32
CA ILE A 416 -2.55 17.48 -9.93
C ILE A 416 -1.08 17.19 -9.62
N LEU A 417 -0.52 16.10 -10.16
CA LEU A 417 0.81 15.63 -9.76
C LEU A 417 1.92 16.13 -10.69
N ASN A 418 1.65 16.35 -11.99
CA ASN A 418 2.68 16.81 -12.92
C ASN A 418 3.33 18.16 -12.51
N PRO A 419 2.62 19.16 -11.95
CA PRO A 419 3.24 20.38 -11.44
C PRO A 419 4.27 20.14 -10.31
N ILE A 420 4.07 19.10 -9.50
CA ILE A 420 5.04 18.68 -8.48
C ILE A 420 6.25 18.03 -9.17
N VAL A 421 5.98 17.15 -10.13
CA VAL A 421 7.03 16.41 -10.87
C VAL A 421 7.96 17.37 -11.63
N GLU A 422 7.44 18.35 -12.37
CA GLU A 422 8.24 19.34 -13.11
C GLU A 422 9.12 20.22 -12.18
N ARG A 423 8.72 20.35 -10.92
CA ARG A 423 9.49 21.10 -9.93
C ARG A 423 10.61 20.28 -9.31
N LEU A 424 10.40 19.00 -9.06
CA LEU A 424 11.39 18.14 -8.41
C LEU A 424 12.35 17.47 -9.42
N PHE A 425 11.92 17.24 -10.65
CA PHE A 425 12.64 16.43 -11.63
C PHE A 425 12.93 17.20 -12.93
N GLU A 426 13.89 16.69 -13.70
CA GLU A 426 14.16 17.13 -15.06
C GLU A 426 13.40 16.22 -16.04
N VAL A 427 12.48 16.82 -16.81
CA VAL A 427 11.64 16.10 -17.78
C VAL A 427 12.32 16.15 -19.16
N ALA A 428 12.56 14.98 -19.76
CA ALA A 428 13.17 14.88 -21.09
C ALA A 428 12.28 15.57 -22.14
N GLY A 429 12.75 16.71 -22.67
CA GLY A 429 12.00 17.56 -23.62
C GLY A 429 12.22 19.06 -23.44
N ASN A 430 12.68 19.50 -22.26
CA ASN A 430 13.01 20.91 -21.98
C ASN A 430 14.45 21.31 -22.37
N VAL A 431 14.99 20.78 -23.48
CA VAL A 431 16.33 21.13 -24.00
C VAL A 431 16.33 22.46 -24.77
N PHE A 432 15.38 23.35 -24.50
CA PHE A 432 15.41 24.73 -25.00
C PHE A 432 15.43 25.72 -23.83
N SER A 433 16.56 25.75 -23.13
CA SER A 433 17.02 27.00 -22.52
C SER A 433 18.50 27.18 -22.82
N PHE A 434 18.79 28.37 -23.33
CA PHE A 434 20.03 28.80 -23.96
C PHE A 434 21.25 28.68 -23.03
N GLU A 435 22.38 28.29 -23.62
CA GLU A 435 23.76 28.56 -23.20
C GLU A 435 24.08 28.37 -21.70
N LYS A 436 24.40 27.14 -21.30
CA LYS A 436 25.21 26.90 -20.09
C LYS A 436 26.67 27.19 -20.41
N GLU A 437 27.11 28.42 -20.13
CA GLU A 437 28.52 28.71 -19.87
C GLU A 437 29.02 27.80 -18.74
N ILE A 438 30.24 27.29 -18.93
CA ILE A 438 30.93 26.37 -18.03
C ILE A 438 31.15 27.06 -16.68
N SER A 439 30.30 26.76 -15.70
CA SER A 439 30.58 27.02 -14.28
C SER A 439 30.94 25.70 -13.60
N THR A 440 32.22 25.54 -13.32
CA THR A 440 32.79 24.48 -12.49
C THR A 440 32.42 24.71 -11.02
N VAL A 441 31.21 24.33 -10.64
CA VAL A 441 30.76 24.12 -9.25
C VAL A 441 29.74 22.97 -9.33
N PHE A 442 29.82 21.95 -8.48
CA PHE A 442 28.82 20.88 -8.42
C PHE A 442 27.44 21.52 -8.26
N THR A 443 26.65 21.56 -9.35
CA THR A 443 25.35 22.22 -9.37
C THR A 443 24.28 21.20 -9.02
N ASP A 444 23.32 21.63 -8.20
CA ASP A 444 22.03 21.00 -7.90
C ASP A 444 21.27 20.63 -9.20
N GLN A 445 21.67 19.57 -9.86
CA GLN A 445 20.95 19.04 -11.02
C GLN A 445 19.79 18.20 -10.50
N LYS A 446 18.57 18.52 -10.94
CA LYS A 446 17.39 17.72 -10.64
C LYS A 446 17.56 16.29 -11.18
N PRO A 447 16.94 15.27 -10.58
CA PRO A 447 16.98 13.93 -11.13
C PRO A 447 16.31 13.86 -12.50
N GLN A 448 16.91 13.12 -13.43
CA GLN A 448 16.34 12.90 -14.75
C GLN A 448 15.30 11.78 -14.68
N ILE A 449 14.09 12.03 -15.17
CA ILE A 449 13.07 10.99 -15.30
C ILE A 449 13.45 10.07 -16.47
N MET A 450 13.52 8.77 -16.18
CA MET A 450 13.77 7.70 -17.15
C MET A 450 12.49 7.00 -17.57
N TRP A 451 11.50 6.97 -16.68
CA TRP A 451 10.18 6.39 -16.91
C TRP A 451 9.15 7.02 -15.98
N SER A 452 7.92 7.18 -16.47
CA SER A 452 6.81 7.69 -15.67
C SER A 452 5.50 6.95 -15.97
N LEU A 453 4.69 6.80 -14.93
CA LEU A 453 3.32 6.28 -14.98
C LEU A 453 2.44 7.16 -14.10
N TYR A 454 1.26 7.49 -14.60
CA TYR A 454 0.17 8.20 -13.93
C TYR A 454 -1.10 7.37 -14.09
N PHE A 455 -1.88 7.23 -13.04
CA PHE A 455 -3.19 6.58 -13.11
C PHE A 455 -4.04 6.99 -11.92
N ASP A 456 -5.36 6.93 -12.10
CA ASP A 456 -6.33 7.17 -11.04
C ASP A 456 -6.96 5.86 -10.58
N VAL A 457 -7.26 5.76 -9.30
CA VAL A 457 -8.14 4.72 -8.76
C VAL A 457 -9.47 5.37 -8.36
N ALA A 458 -10.54 4.99 -9.05
CA ALA A 458 -11.88 5.53 -8.88
C ALA A 458 -12.86 4.43 -8.43
N GLU A 459 -12.86 4.15 -7.13
CA GLU A 459 -13.71 3.11 -6.57
C GLU A 459 -15.17 3.61 -6.39
N PRO A 460 -16.18 2.87 -6.90
CA PRO A 460 -17.58 3.26 -6.75
C PRO A 460 -18.10 3.09 -5.31
N LEU A 461 -19.11 3.91 -4.98
CA LEU A 461 -19.84 3.76 -3.72
C LEU A 461 -20.62 2.44 -3.67
N LEU A 462 -20.67 1.84 -2.48
CA LEU A 462 -21.43 0.61 -2.24
C LEU A 462 -22.91 0.91 -2.00
N MET A 463 -23.79 0.23 -2.70
CA MET A 463 -25.24 0.23 -2.43
C MET A 463 -25.56 -0.95 -1.51
N LEU A 464 -25.82 -0.66 -0.23
CA LEU A 464 -25.99 -1.69 0.80
C LEU A 464 -27.28 -2.51 0.65
N GLU A 465 -28.27 -1.99 -0.07
CA GLU A 465 -29.55 -2.66 -0.25
C GLU A 465 -29.42 -3.88 -1.17
N GLY A 466 -29.90 -5.04 -0.69
CA GLY A 466 -29.94 -6.28 -1.49
C GLY A 466 -28.65 -7.10 -1.53
N ILE A 467 -27.60 -6.68 -0.81
CA ILE A 467 -26.39 -7.48 -0.63
C ILE A 467 -26.74 -8.78 0.14
N PRO A 468 -26.27 -9.96 -0.30
CA PRO A 468 -26.53 -11.20 0.40
C PRO A 468 -25.98 -11.19 1.83
N ILE A 469 -26.71 -11.77 2.77
CA ILE A 469 -26.40 -11.65 4.21
C ILE A 469 -25.10 -12.37 4.64
N ASN A 470 -24.61 -13.29 3.81
CA ASN A 470 -23.37 -14.05 4.04
C ASN A 470 -22.22 -13.57 3.12
N MET A 471 -22.31 -12.35 2.60
CA MET A 471 -21.27 -11.71 1.80
C MET A 471 -20.59 -10.61 2.64
N GLY A 472 -19.30 -10.79 2.94
CA GLY A 472 -18.45 -9.77 3.56
C GLY A 472 -17.73 -8.95 2.50
N ILE A 473 -17.76 -7.62 2.61
CA ILE A 473 -17.13 -6.73 1.62
C ILE A 473 -15.98 -5.97 2.27
N VAL A 474 -14.75 -6.31 1.86
CA VAL A 474 -13.56 -5.60 2.32
C VAL A 474 -13.29 -4.36 1.47
N PRO A 475 -12.63 -3.31 2.01
CA PRO A 475 -12.17 -2.20 1.19
C PRO A 475 -11.06 -2.67 0.24
N CYS A 476 -10.93 -2.06 -0.95
CA CYS A 476 -9.78 -2.31 -1.81
C CYS A 476 -8.51 -1.64 -1.25
N VAL A 477 -8.38 -0.33 -1.50
CA VAL A 477 -7.20 0.47 -1.18
C VAL A 477 -7.61 1.89 -0.81
N ASP A 478 -6.70 2.63 -0.18
CA ASP A 478 -6.88 4.02 0.24
C ASP A 478 -5.60 4.84 0.02
N GLU A 479 -5.73 6.16 0.02
CA GLU A 479 -4.65 7.11 -0.21
C GLU A 479 -3.66 7.24 0.96
N HIS A 480 -3.99 6.76 2.17
CA HIS A 480 -3.17 7.05 3.35
C HIS A 480 -1.77 6.43 3.23
N LEU A 481 -0.82 7.11 3.85
CA LEU A 481 0.58 6.69 3.85
C LEU A 481 0.81 5.34 4.57
N ASN A 482 -0.01 5.02 5.56
CA ASN A 482 0.15 3.83 6.41
C ASN A 482 -1.07 2.89 6.33
N TYR A 483 -0.97 1.75 7.00
CA TYR A 483 -1.98 0.69 6.97
C TYR A 483 -3.14 0.88 7.98
N ASP A 484 -3.27 2.04 8.62
CA ASP A 484 -4.23 2.19 9.73
C ASP A 484 -5.69 2.06 9.26
N LEU A 485 -6.06 2.51 8.07
CA LEU A 485 -7.43 2.27 7.57
C LEU A 485 -7.72 0.80 7.28
N VAL A 486 -6.67 0.00 7.03
CA VAL A 486 -6.80 -1.44 6.83
C VAL A 486 -6.86 -2.20 8.14
N VAL A 487 -6.16 -1.74 9.19
CA VAL A 487 -5.88 -2.53 10.41
C VAL A 487 -6.40 -1.92 11.73
N CYS A 488 -6.60 -0.61 11.81
CA CYS A 488 -6.88 0.08 13.09
C CYS A 488 -8.29 -0.19 13.64
N GLU A 489 -8.37 -0.66 14.89
CA GLU A 489 -9.63 -0.98 15.57
C GLU A 489 -10.56 0.23 15.73
N VAL A 490 -10.01 1.42 15.99
CA VAL A 490 -10.78 2.64 16.29
C VAL A 490 -11.48 3.23 15.04
N ARG A 491 -10.93 2.98 13.84
CA ARG A 491 -11.48 3.47 12.57
C ARG A 491 -12.07 2.36 11.68
N LEU A 492 -12.60 1.31 12.32
CA LEU A 492 -13.12 0.08 11.70
C LEU A 492 -11.99 -0.75 11.07
N PHE A 493 -11.41 -1.66 11.85
CA PHE A 493 -10.66 -2.77 11.28
C PHE A 493 -11.65 -3.65 10.51
N LYS A 494 -11.93 -3.30 9.25
CA LYS A 494 -13.04 -3.88 8.49
C LYS A 494 -12.89 -5.39 8.36
N ALA A 495 -11.64 -5.88 8.24
CA ALA A 495 -11.35 -7.30 8.23
C ALA A 495 -11.75 -8.03 9.52
N LYS A 496 -11.24 -7.61 10.69
CA LYS A 496 -11.64 -8.21 11.98
C LYS A 496 -13.10 -8.00 12.30
N LYS A 497 -13.68 -6.86 11.90
CA LYS A 497 -15.11 -6.59 12.08
C LYS A 497 -15.94 -7.59 11.29
N ILE A 498 -15.68 -7.77 9.99
CA ILE A 498 -16.37 -8.76 9.15
C ILE A 498 -16.16 -10.17 9.74
N PHE A 499 -14.93 -10.51 10.12
CA PHE A 499 -14.63 -11.80 10.72
C PHE A 499 -15.44 -12.05 12.01
N LYS A 500 -15.49 -11.08 12.93
CA LYS A 500 -16.25 -11.19 14.18
C LYS A 500 -17.77 -11.12 13.99
N GLU A 501 -18.24 -10.50 12.91
CA GLU A 501 -19.66 -10.53 12.54
C GLU A 501 -20.11 -11.93 12.07
N PHE A 502 -19.27 -12.64 11.31
CA PHE A 502 -19.57 -14.01 10.87
C PHE A 502 -19.19 -15.09 11.88
N TRP A 503 -18.14 -14.87 12.67
CA TRP A 503 -17.54 -15.83 13.61
C TRP A 503 -17.21 -15.17 14.95
N PRO A 504 -18.22 -14.75 15.75
CA PRO A 504 -18.01 -14.01 16.99
C PRO A 504 -17.18 -14.79 18.03
N ASP A 505 -17.37 -16.11 18.07
CA ASP A 505 -16.74 -17.02 19.03
C ASP A 505 -15.29 -17.38 18.70
N TYR A 506 -14.78 -17.02 17.51
CA TYR A 506 -13.42 -17.33 17.08
C TYR A 506 -12.47 -16.16 17.29
N ASP A 507 -11.25 -16.43 17.75
CA ASP A 507 -10.23 -15.40 17.89
C ASP A 507 -9.67 -14.96 16.53
N PHE A 508 -9.49 -13.65 16.36
CA PHE A 508 -8.96 -13.10 15.12
C PHE A 508 -7.44 -13.17 15.15
N LEU A 509 -6.87 -14.11 14.37
CA LEU A 509 -5.42 -14.36 14.28
C LEU A 509 -4.76 -14.46 15.68
N PRO A 510 -5.12 -15.47 16.49
CA PRO A 510 -4.56 -15.61 17.84
C PRO A 510 -3.04 -15.80 17.77
N PRO A 511 -2.27 -15.29 18.75
CA PRO A 511 -0.83 -15.51 18.84
C PRO A 511 -0.47 -16.99 18.74
N SER A 512 0.66 -17.33 18.09
CA SER A 512 1.13 -18.74 18.02
C SER A 512 1.39 -19.25 19.44
N LEU A 513 0.82 -20.42 19.79
CA LEU A 513 0.94 -21.01 21.12
C LEU A 513 2.34 -21.63 21.37
N SER A 514 3.08 -21.97 20.32
CA SER A 514 4.46 -22.50 20.37
C SER A 514 5.17 -22.22 19.04
N GLY A 515 6.45 -21.84 19.07
CA GLY A 515 7.25 -21.70 17.83
C GLY A 515 7.49 -23.04 17.11
N ASP A 516 7.41 -24.16 17.84
CA ASP A 516 7.72 -25.49 17.31
C ASP A 516 6.62 -26.07 16.39
N ASP A 517 5.34 -25.71 16.59
CA ASP A 517 4.22 -26.24 15.78
C ASP A 517 4.22 -25.65 14.36
N ASP A 518 4.49 -24.35 14.23
CA ASP A 518 4.59 -23.66 12.93
C ASP A 518 5.80 -24.21 12.14
N ASP A 519 6.94 -24.44 12.80
CA ASP A 519 8.16 -24.97 12.19
C ASP A 519 8.03 -26.45 11.76
N GLU A 520 7.16 -27.25 12.40
CA GLU A 520 6.84 -28.62 11.95
C GLU A 520 5.88 -28.63 10.76
N LEU A 521 4.87 -27.75 10.74
CA LEU A 521 3.96 -27.56 9.60
C LEU A 521 4.68 -27.07 8.35
N GLU A 522 5.64 -26.14 8.49
CA GLU A 522 6.45 -25.67 7.36
C GLU A 522 7.30 -26.80 6.74
N LYS A 523 7.91 -27.66 7.57
CA LYS A 523 8.70 -28.80 7.08
C LYS A 523 7.87 -29.81 6.30
N GLN A 524 6.59 -30.00 6.64
CA GLN A 524 5.72 -30.94 5.91
C GLN A 524 5.37 -30.41 4.52
N ILE A 525 5.11 -29.11 4.39
CA ILE A 525 4.72 -28.49 3.11
C ILE A 525 5.91 -28.33 2.15
N ASP A 526 7.11 -28.04 2.67
CA ASP A 526 8.32 -28.01 1.84
C ASP A 526 8.64 -29.40 1.28
N ILE A 527 8.34 -30.48 2.00
CA ILE A 527 8.53 -31.86 1.51
C ILE A 527 7.53 -32.19 0.39
N GLU A 528 6.26 -31.80 0.51
CA GLU A 528 5.24 -32.05 -0.52
C GLU A 528 5.49 -31.23 -1.80
N ASN A 529 5.98 -29.99 -1.69
CA ASN A 529 6.33 -29.16 -2.86
C ASN A 529 7.59 -29.64 -3.60
N PHE A 530 8.46 -30.42 -2.95
CA PHE A 530 9.65 -31.01 -3.58
C PHE A 530 9.31 -32.24 -4.45
N GLU A 531 8.17 -32.90 -4.23
CA GLU A 531 7.77 -34.07 -5.03
C GLU A 531 7.03 -33.70 -6.33
N GLU A 532 6.52 -32.48 -6.49
CA GLU A 532 5.77 -32.06 -7.69
C GLU A 532 6.53 -31.17 -8.71
N ASN A 533 7.74 -30.70 -8.40
CA ASN A 533 8.48 -29.77 -9.28
C ASN A 533 9.81 -30.32 -9.81
N ASP A 534 9.79 -31.48 -10.47
CA ASP A 534 10.94 -31.97 -11.23
C ASP A 534 10.89 -31.48 -12.70
N TYR A 535 10.90 -30.15 -12.88
CA TYR A 535 11.30 -29.46 -14.13
C TYR A 535 11.83 -28.05 -13.80
N SER A 536 13.00 -27.97 -13.15
CA SER A 536 13.81 -26.74 -13.20
C SER A 536 15.30 -27.07 -13.30
N SER A 537 15.81 -27.15 -14.52
CA SER A 537 17.25 -27.10 -14.79
C SER A 537 17.60 -25.70 -15.29
N SER A 538 17.89 -24.76 -14.40
CA SER A 538 18.87 -23.66 -14.60
C SER A 538 18.91 -22.67 -13.42
N SER A 539 19.53 -23.10 -12.31
CA SER A 539 19.98 -22.19 -11.25
C SER A 539 21.13 -22.81 -10.43
N ARG A 540 22.23 -23.14 -11.10
CA ARG A 540 23.55 -23.25 -10.47
C ARG A 540 24.60 -22.75 -11.44
N ILE A 541 25.05 -21.52 -11.25
CA ILE A 541 26.44 -21.04 -11.41
C ILE A 541 26.43 -19.61 -10.84
N PHE A 542 26.79 -19.48 -9.57
CA PHE A 542 27.41 -18.28 -8.99
C PHE A 542 28.32 -18.77 -7.87
N GLU A 543 29.45 -19.35 -8.27
CA GLU A 543 30.66 -19.38 -7.46
C GLU A 543 31.85 -19.37 -8.43
N GLN A 544 32.77 -18.43 -8.18
CA GLN A 544 34.06 -18.19 -8.87
C GLN A 544 34.01 -17.45 -10.22
N THR A 545 34.08 -16.11 -10.18
CA THR A 545 35.32 -15.33 -10.40
C THR A 545 35.08 -13.85 -10.13
#